data_AF-W7DF35-F1
#
_entry.id   AF-W7DF35-F1
#
_cell.length_a   1.000
_cell.length_b   1.000
_cell.length_c   1.000
_cell.angle_alpha   90.00
_cell.angle_beta   90.00
_cell.angle_gamma   90.00
#
_symmetry.space_group_name_H-M   'P 1'
#
loop_
_entity.id
_entity.type
_entity.pdbx_description
1 polymer ?
#
loop_
_entity_poly.entity_id
_entity_poly.type
_entity_poly.pdbx_seq_one_letter_code
_entity_poly.pdbx_strand_id
1 'polypeptide(L)' 'MKYPDAIDRILRNNVDILSHWILDKKGPFSKDYIDIWYEKYKEYR' A
#
# COMPACT_ATOMS: atom_id res chain seq x y z
N MET A 1 -8.89 14.81 11.09
CA MET A 1 -10.00 14.35 10.21
C MET A 1 -11.22 14.13 11.09
N LYS A 2 -12.40 14.65 10.73
CA LYS A 2 -13.65 14.47 11.50
C LYS A 2 -14.52 13.40 10.84
N TYR A 3 -13.97 12.19 10.70
CA TYR A 3 -14.78 11.06 10.24
C TYR A 3 -15.66 10.56 11.37
N PRO A 4 -16.85 10.00 11.08
CA PRO A 4 -17.60 9.21 12.04
C PRO A 4 -16.73 8.09 12.61
N ASP A 5 -16.88 7.75 13.90
CA ASP A 5 -16.02 6.78 14.60
C ASP A 5 -15.92 5.43 13.89
N ALA A 6 -17.02 4.98 13.27
CA ALA A 6 -17.04 3.74 12.49
C ALA A 6 -16.08 3.80 11.29
N ILE A 7 -16.06 4.94 10.58
CA ILE A 7 -15.18 5.16 9.43
C ILE A 7 -13.74 5.37 9.88
N ASP A 8 -13.51 6.12 10.96
CA ASP A 8 -12.17 6.34 11.50
C ASP A 8 -11.51 5.00 11.90
N ARG A 9 -12.28 4.11 12.54
CA ARG A 9 -11.79 2.76 12.89
C ARG A 9 -11.46 1.91 11.66
N ILE A 10 -12.30 1.92 10.63
CA ILE A 10 -12.03 1.19 9.39
C ILE A 10 -10.77 1.74 8.71
N LEU A 11 -10.63 3.06 8.65
CA LEU A 11 -9.46 3.70 8.05
C LEU A 11 -8.18 3.34 8.82
N ARG A 12 -8.17 3.45 10.15
CA ARG A 12 -7.03 3.07 10.99
C ARG A 12 -6.62 1.62 10.78
N ASN A 13 -7.58 0.69 10.79
CA ASN A 13 -7.29 -0.72 10.54
C ASN A 13 -6.64 -0.96 9.17
N ASN A 14 -7.14 -0.29 8.12
CA ASN A 14 -6.56 -0.42 6.78
C ASN A 14 -5.15 0.17 6.72
N VAL A 15 -4.92 1.33 7.36
CA VAL A 15 -3.60 1.94 7.45
C VAL A 15 -2.63 1.00 8.19
N ASP A 16 -3.05 0.41 9.31
CA ASP A 16 -2.22 -0.53 10.06
C ASP A 16 -1.86 -1.76 9.22
N ILE A 17 -2.81 -2.31 8.46
CA ILE A 17 -2.56 -3.43 7.53
C ILE A 17 -1.53 -3.03 6.47
N LEU A 18 -1.70 -1.87 5.84
CA LEU A 18 -0.77 -1.37 4.83
C LEU A 18 0.62 -1.13 5.42
N SER A 19 0.71 -0.58 6.63
CA SER A 19 1.98 -0.40 7.34
C SER A 19 2.69 -1.73 7.60
N HIS A 20 1.96 -2.77 8.01
CA HIS A 20 2.53 -4.11 8.15
C HIS A 20 3.02 -4.68 6.82
N TRP A 21 2.28 -4.48 5.73
CA TRP A 21 2.70 -4.95 4.41
C TRP A 21 3.97 -4.25 3.91
N ILE A 22 4.13 -2.96 4.23
CA ILE A 22 5.37 -2.22 3.93
C ILE A 22 6.54 -2.79 4.72
N LEU A 23 6.38 -3.00 6.03
CA LEU A 23 7.44 -3.55 6.89
C LEU A 23 7.88 -4.95 6.46
N ASP A 24 6.91 -5.79 6.10
CA ASP A 24 7.15 -7.16 5.62
C ASP A 24 7.61 -7.22 4.15
N LYS A 25 7.66 -6.08 3.44
CA LYS A 25 7.95 -5.99 2.00
C LYS A 25 7.07 -6.94 1.16
N LYS A 26 5.78 -6.98 1.48
CA LYS A 26 4.79 -7.84 0.83
C LYS A 26 3.92 -7.07 -0.15
N GLY A 27 3.29 -7.82 -1.06
CA GLY A 27 2.29 -7.30 -1.98
C GLY A 27 2.85 -6.19 -2.89
N PRO A 28 2.20 -5.01 -2.97
CA PRO A 28 2.61 -3.94 -3.86
C PRO A 28 3.94 -3.28 -3.47
N PHE A 29 4.47 -3.60 -2.30
CA PHE A 29 5.72 -3.08 -1.77
C PHE A 29 6.86 -4.11 -1.83
N SER A 30 6.62 -5.31 -2.37
CA SER A 30 7.69 -6.26 -2.60
C SER A 30 8.61 -5.76 -3.71
N LYS A 31 9.89 -6.11 -3.60
CA LYS A 31 10.89 -5.70 -4.59
C LYS A 31 10.49 -6.16 -6.00
N ASP A 32 10.10 -7.42 -6.14
CA ASP A 32 9.71 -7.99 -7.44
C ASP A 32 8.51 -7.26 -8.05
N TYR A 33 7.52 -6.87 -7.23
CA TYR A 33 6.36 -6.13 -7.72
C TYR A 33 6.73 -4.72 -8.18
N ILE A 34 7.57 -4.02 -7.40
CA ILE A 34 8.08 -2.69 -7.76
C ILE A 34 8.88 -2.76 -9.06
N ASP A 35 9.77 -3.74 -9.19
CA ASP A 35 10.61 -3.92 -10.38
C ASP A 35 9.74 -4.14 -11.63
N ILE A 36 8.72 -5.01 -11.56
CA ILE A 36 7.78 -5.25 -12.68
C ILE A 36 7.06 -3.95 -13.09
N TRP A 37 6.52 -3.21 -12.13
CA TRP A 37 5.79 -1.98 -12.43
C TRP A 37 6.70 -0.87 -12.94
N TYR A 38 7.93 -0.81 -12.44
CA TYR A 38 8.92 0.15 -12.89
C TYR A 38 9.35 -0.12 -14.33
N GLU A 39 9.58 -1.39 -14.70
CA GLU A 39 9.85 -1.75 -16.10
C GLU A 39 8.66 -1.40 -17.01
N LYS A 40 7.43 -1.73 -16.62
CA LYS A 40 6.24 -1.31 -17.38
C LYS A 40 6.16 0.20 -17.53
N TYR A 41 6.43 0.96 -16.48
CA TYR A 41 6.44 2.43 -16.55
C TYR A 41 7.47 2.95 -17.56
N LYS A 42 8.66 2.34 -17.65
CA LYS A 42 9.67 2.70 -18.66
C LYS A 42 9.21 2.36 -20.07
N GLU A 43 8.55 1.23 -20.29
CA GLU A 43 8.05 0.85 -21.62
C GLU A 43 7.05 1.86 -22.19
N TYR A 44 6.29 2.54 -21.32
CA TYR A 44 5.32 3.57 -21.72
C TYR A 44 5.90 4.98 -21.87
N ARG A 45 7.17 5.21 -21.51
CA ARG A 45 7.82 6.53 -21.54
C ARG A 45 8.77 6.67 -22.73
#